data_AF-A0A3M7TAZ7-F1
#
_entry.id   AF-A0A3M7TAZ7-F1
#
_cell.length_a   1.000
_cell.length_b   1.000
_cell.length_c   1.000
_cell.angle_alpha   90.00
_cell.angle_beta   90.00
_cell.angle_gamma   90.00
#
_symmetry.space_group_name_H-M   'P 1'
#
loop_
_entity.id
_entity.type
_entity.pdbx_description
1 polymer ?
#
loop_
_entity_poly.entity_id
_entity_poly.type
_entity_poly.pdbx_seq_one_letter_code
_entity_poly.pdbx_strand_id
1 'polypeptide(L)'
;CTGCYGYPDLPQKVYKNFQNNFQVFYDCLVTEVGHTNNRYYVWAMFPTMVNSLDSCRQMSNTFEIFYGKNSPNFSLDYLMSALKGSRCEACVCRVGSAWYRGEILSHVAREGENNGNFMVRLIDTGRCEIIDLKSIFKPLEKFIEVDRLVYQINLETDEIALDNQ
;
A
#
# COMPACT_ATOMS: atom_id res chain seq x y z
N CYS A 1 3.67 -13.14 -5.97
CA CYS A 1 4.58 -12.17 -6.60
C CYS A 1 5.78 -11.97 -5.69
N THR A 2 6.96 -12.43 -6.11
CA THR A 2 8.24 -12.22 -5.43
C THR A 2 8.88 -10.94 -5.96
N GLY A 3 9.16 -9.98 -5.07
CA GLY A 3 10.07 -8.87 -5.34
C GLY A 3 9.46 -7.71 -6.13
N CYS A 4 8.57 -6.97 -5.48
CA CYS A 4 8.25 -5.60 -5.87
C CYS A 4 9.45 -4.70 -5.49
N TYR A 5 9.94 -3.86 -6.41
CA TYR A 5 10.83 -2.74 -6.05
C TYR A 5 9.99 -1.67 -5.36
N GLY A 6 9.61 -1.95 -4.12
CA GLY A 6 8.77 -1.13 -3.27
C GLY A 6 9.25 -1.20 -1.83
N TYR A 7 8.55 -0.45 -0.97
CA TYR A 7 8.76 -0.39 0.47
C TYR A 7 9.12 -1.76 1.04
N PRO A 8 10.07 -1.86 1.99
CA PRO A 8 10.47 -3.14 2.54
C PRO A 8 9.25 -3.93 3.04
N ASP A 9 9.24 -5.23 2.75
CA ASP A 9 8.32 -6.16 3.42
C ASP A 9 8.66 -6.23 4.92
N LEU A 10 7.70 -6.69 5.73
CA LEU A 10 7.75 -6.78 7.21
C LEU A 10 9.17 -6.85 7.80
N PRO A 11 9.49 -6.07 8.84
CA PRO A 11 10.78 -6.15 9.52
C PRO A 11 11.09 -7.60 9.90
N GLN A 12 12.31 -8.09 9.61
CA GLN A 12 12.72 -9.48 9.87
C GLN A 12 12.46 -9.96 11.31
N LYS A 13 12.40 -9.05 12.29
CA LYS A 13 12.02 -9.34 13.68
C LYS A 13 10.59 -9.88 13.81
N VAL A 14 9.66 -9.39 13.00
CA VAL A 14 8.26 -9.82 13.01
C VAL A 14 8.16 -11.24 12.46
N TYR A 15 8.81 -11.52 11.32
CA TYR A 15 8.89 -12.87 10.76
C TYR A 15 9.50 -13.89 11.73
N LYS A 16 10.57 -13.51 12.45
CA LYS A 16 11.20 -14.41 13.44
C LYS A 16 10.27 -14.80 14.60
N ASN A 17 9.37 -13.90 15.02
CA ASN A 17 8.41 -14.22 16.08
C ASN A 17 7.27 -15.10 15.57
N PHE A 18 6.83 -14.93 14.32
CA PHE A 18 5.85 -15.84 13.69
C PHE A 18 6.40 -17.25 13.44
N GLN A 19 7.70 -17.39 13.18
CA GLN A 19 8.33 -18.70 12.89
C GLN A 19 8.62 -19.55 14.12
N ASN A 20 8.69 -18.96 15.32
CA ASN A 20 9.09 -19.66 16.54
C ASN A 20 7.87 -20.10 17.36
N ASN A 21 7.03 -21.02 16.87
CA ASN A 21 6.05 -21.90 17.59
C ASN A 21 5.35 -21.42 18.89
N PHE A 22 5.31 -20.13 19.17
CA PHE A 22 4.56 -19.51 20.25
C PHE A 22 3.46 -18.71 19.58
N GLN A 23 2.22 -19.00 19.93
CA GLN A 23 1.10 -18.13 19.57
C GLN A 23 1.30 -16.80 20.31
N VAL A 24 1.83 -15.80 19.61
CA VAL A 24 1.96 -14.45 20.13
C VAL A 24 0.77 -13.65 19.64
N PHE A 25 -0.02 -13.14 20.58
CA PHE A 25 -1.15 -12.27 20.28
C PHE A 25 -0.67 -10.82 20.24
N TYR A 26 -1.04 -10.12 19.17
CA TYR A 26 -0.79 -8.70 19.02
C TYR A 26 -2.10 -7.98 18.83
N ASP A 27 -2.29 -6.88 19.57
CA ASP A 27 -3.35 -5.93 19.26
C ASP A 27 -3.07 -5.32 17.89
N CYS A 28 -4.10 -5.29 17.05
CA CYS A 28 -4.02 -4.68 15.74
C CYS A 28 -5.24 -3.81 15.46
N LEU A 29 -5.04 -2.83 14.59
CA LEU A 29 -6.10 -1.98 14.06
C LEU A 29 -6.30 -2.36 12.60
N VAL A 30 -7.45 -2.94 12.27
CA VAL A 30 -7.84 -3.22 10.89
C VAL A 30 -8.19 -1.91 10.20
N THR A 31 -7.51 -1.63 9.10
CA THR A 31 -7.66 -0.38 8.33
C THR A 31 -8.43 -0.58 7.03
N GLU A 32 -8.37 -1.78 6.46
CA GLU A 32 -9.06 -2.13 5.22
C GLU A 32 -9.36 -3.63 5.21
N VAL A 33 -10.51 -4.00 4.61
CA VAL A 33 -10.90 -5.40 4.43
C VAL A 33 -11.01 -5.69 2.95
N GLY A 34 -10.44 -6.80 2.52
CA GLY A 34 -10.55 -7.23 1.14
C GLY A 34 -10.92 -8.68 1.01
N HIS A 35 -11.27 -9.07 -0.21
CA HIS A 35 -11.70 -10.41 -0.55
C HIS A 35 -11.27 -10.76 -1.97
N THR A 36 -10.66 -11.93 -2.13
CA THR A 36 -10.30 -12.50 -3.43
C THR A 36 -10.56 -14.00 -3.40
N ASN A 37 -11.22 -14.54 -4.44
CA ASN A 37 -11.38 -15.99 -4.66
C ASN A 37 -11.81 -16.77 -3.39
N ASN A 38 -12.87 -16.32 -2.71
CA ASN A 38 -13.41 -16.91 -1.48
C ASN A 38 -12.49 -16.83 -0.25
N ARG A 39 -11.47 -15.98 -0.27
CA ARG A 39 -10.59 -15.73 0.87
C ARG A 39 -10.70 -14.27 1.30
N TYR A 40 -10.95 -14.08 2.58
CA TYR A 40 -10.89 -12.76 3.19
C TYR A 40 -9.46 -12.45 3.62
N TYR A 41 -9.09 -11.19 3.50
CA TYR A 41 -7.87 -10.67 4.07
C TYR A 41 -8.13 -9.30 4.67
N VAL A 42 -7.29 -8.92 5.61
CA VAL A 42 -7.33 -7.59 6.24
C VAL A 42 -5.98 -6.91 6.05
N TRP A 43 -6.01 -5.59 5.95
CA TRP A 43 -4.84 -4.76 6.19
C TRP A 43 -4.89 -4.29 7.63
N ALA A 44 -3.83 -4.56 8.38
CA ALA A 44 -3.79 -4.22 9.79
C ALA A 44 -2.49 -3.52 10.17
N MET A 45 -2.62 -2.51 11.03
CA MET A 45 -1.52 -1.85 11.72
C MET A 45 -1.32 -2.50 13.09
N PHE A 46 -0.08 -2.72 13.49
CA PHE A 46 0.28 -3.26 14.81
C PHE A 46 0.96 -2.15 15.63
N PRO A 47 0.22 -1.42 16.49
CA PRO A 47 0.76 -0.23 17.17
C PRO A 47 2.05 -0.51 17.95
N THR A 48 2.17 -1.69 18.54
CA THR A 48 3.34 -2.13 19.32
C THR A 48 4.57 -2.44 18.46
N MET A 49 4.43 -2.55 17.15
CA MET A 49 5.51 -2.83 16.20
C MET A 49 5.90 -1.62 15.36
N VAL A 50 5.15 -0.53 15.45
CA VAL A 50 5.22 0.59 14.50
C VAL A 50 5.77 1.82 15.23
N ASN A 51 7.10 1.96 15.22
CA ASN A 51 7.77 3.20 15.64
C ASN A 51 7.56 4.35 14.62
N SER A 52 7.01 4.05 13.44
CA SER A 52 6.92 4.97 12.31
C SER A 52 5.63 5.80 12.26
N LEU A 53 4.73 5.70 13.25
CA LEU A 53 3.51 6.51 13.31
C LEU A 53 3.80 8.01 13.34
N ASP A 54 4.74 8.43 14.19
CA ASP A 54 5.18 9.83 14.26
C ASP A 54 5.93 10.25 12.99
N SER A 55 6.75 9.36 12.42
CA SER A 55 7.42 9.58 11.14
C SER A 55 6.41 9.81 10.02
N CYS A 56 5.31 9.06 9.98
CA CYS A 56 4.24 9.22 8.98
C CYS A 56 3.49 10.55 9.13
N ARG A 57 3.20 10.99 10.35
CA ARG A 57 2.63 12.33 10.60
C ARG A 57 3.57 13.43 10.11
N GLN A 58 4.86 13.34 10.42
CA GLN A 58 5.86 14.31 9.96
C GLN A 58 6.01 14.31 8.44
N MET A 59 5.92 13.14 7.79
CA MET A 59 5.94 13.03 6.33
C MET A 59 4.78 13.76 5.67
N SER A 60 3.55 13.64 6.18
CA SER A 60 2.38 14.31 5.59
C SER A 60 2.55 15.83 5.49
N ASN A 61 3.10 16.46 6.53
CA ASN A 61 3.40 17.89 6.50
C ASN A 61 4.49 18.24 5.48
N THR A 62 5.48 17.35 5.35
CA THR A 62 6.56 17.51 4.37
C THR A 62 6.04 17.39 2.94
N PHE A 63 5.04 16.53 2.70
CA PHE A 63 4.45 16.36 1.37
C PHE A 63 3.80 17.65 0.86
N GLU A 64 2.97 18.31 1.67
CA GLU A 64 2.31 19.56 1.25
C GLU A 64 3.34 20.65 0.89
N ILE A 65 4.39 20.80 1.72
CA ILE A 65 5.42 21.81 1.49
C ILE A 65 6.21 21.54 0.21
N PHE A 66 6.60 20.28 -0.02
CA PHE A 66 7.46 19.92 -1.15
C PHE A 66 6.68 19.74 -2.45
N TYR A 67 5.64 18.89 -2.45
CA TYR A 67 4.89 18.53 -3.64
C TYR A 67 3.86 19.58 -4.05
N GLY A 68 3.45 20.47 -3.14
CA GLY A 68 2.68 21.66 -3.48
C GLY A 68 3.47 22.70 -4.29
N LYS A 69 4.81 22.65 -4.25
CA LYS A 69 5.70 23.58 -4.97
C LYS A 69 6.49 22.92 -6.09
N ASN A 70 6.77 21.61 -5.98
CA ASN A 70 7.53 20.82 -6.94
C ASN A 70 6.69 19.64 -7.40
N SER A 71 6.61 19.40 -8.70
CA SER A 71 5.80 18.29 -9.26
C SER A 71 6.67 17.34 -10.06
N PRO A 72 7.56 16.55 -9.41
CA PRO A 72 8.31 15.51 -10.11
C PRO A 72 7.33 14.40 -10.52
N ASN A 73 6.76 14.52 -11.71
CA ASN A 73 5.74 13.61 -12.21
C ASN A 73 6.35 12.44 -12.96
N PHE A 74 5.60 11.35 -13.05
CA PHE A 74 5.90 10.29 -13.99
C PHE A 74 5.42 10.68 -15.40
N SER A 75 6.09 10.14 -16.44
CA SER A 75 5.49 10.13 -17.77
C SER A 75 4.56 8.91 -17.89
N LEU A 76 3.50 9.06 -18.68
CA LEU A 76 2.57 7.96 -18.96
C LEU A 76 3.30 6.75 -19.55
N ASP A 77 4.17 6.99 -20.54
CA ASP A 77 4.93 5.93 -21.21
C ASP A 77 5.83 5.15 -20.25
N TYR A 78 6.46 5.84 -19.28
CA TYR A 78 7.26 5.17 -18.26
C TYR A 78 6.41 4.22 -17.43
N LEU A 79 5.30 4.69 -16.87
CA LEU A 79 4.45 3.86 -16.00
C LEU A 79 3.83 2.70 -16.78
N MET A 80 3.38 2.93 -18.01
CA MET A 80 2.84 1.88 -18.84
C MET A 80 3.89 0.80 -19.15
N SER A 81 5.16 1.19 -19.33
CA SER A 81 6.26 0.26 -19.51
C SER A 81 6.57 -0.53 -18.23
N ALA A 82 6.65 0.16 -17.08
CA ALA A 82 6.92 -0.46 -15.78
C ALA A 82 5.85 -1.52 -15.42
N LEU A 83 4.57 -1.16 -15.58
CA LEU A 83 3.44 -2.04 -15.23
C LEU A 83 3.33 -3.26 -16.15
N LYS A 84 3.71 -3.15 -17.43
CA LYS A 84 3.80 -4.32 -18.34
C LYS A 84 4.83 -5.34 -17.87
N GLY A 85 5.89 -4.88 -17.21
CA GLY A 85 6.88 -5.74 -16.57
C GLY A 85 6.37 -6.45 -15.31
N SER A 86 5.07 -6.35 -14.98
CA SER A 86 4.47 -6.78 -13.71
C SER A 86 5.16 -6.15 -12.49
N ARG A 87 5.74 -4.96 -12.67
CA ARG A 87 6.35 -4.19 -11.59
C ARG A 87 5.33 -3.21 -11.04
N CYS A 88 5.23 -3.19 -9.73
CA CYS A 88 4.63 -2.09 -9.00
C CYS A 88 5.62 -0.91 -8.94
N GLU A 89 5.13 0.32 -8.83
CA GLU A 89 5.97 1.52 -8.71
C GLU A 89 5.57 2.32 -7.46
N ALA A 90 6.55 2.70 -6.65
CA ALA A 90 6.30 3.54 -5.48
C ALA A 90 5.93 4.97 -5.91
N CYS A 91 4.98 5.59 -5.22
CA CYS A 91 4.55 6.96 -5.48
C CYS A 91 4.22 7.73 -4.20
N VAL A 92 4.13 9.05 -4.34
CA VAL A 92 3.37 9.91 -3.43
C VAL A 92 2.16 10.41 -4.22
N CYS A 93 0.98 10.39 -3.62
CA CYS A 93 -0.25 10.77 -4.31
C CYS A 93 -1.15 11.62 -3.42
N ARG A 94 -1.99 12.43 -4.05
CA ARG A 94 -3.00 13.27 -3.37
C ARG A 94 -4.38 12.65 -3.57
N VAL A 95 -5.06 12.35 -2.47
CA VAL A 95 -6.45 11.83 -2.47
C VAL A 95 -7.30 12.82 -1.67
N GLY A 96 -8.15 13.57 -2.38
CA GLY A 96 -8.86 14.71 -1.80
C GLY A 96 -7.88 15.76 -1.26
N SER A 97 -8.02 16.11 0.02
CA SER A 97 -7.14 17.07 0.70
C SER A 97 -5.90 16.45 1.35
N ALA A 98 -5.76 15.13 1.33
CA ALA A 98 -4.72 14.42 2.06
C ALA A 98 -3.67 13.80 1.12
N TRP A 99 -2.46 13.65 1.65
CA TRP A 99 -1.32 13.07 0.96
C TRP A 99 -1.03 11.67 1.49
N TYR A 100 -0.67 10.78 0.57
CA TYR A 100 -0.43 9.38 0.88
C TYR A 100 0.80 8.87 0.15
N ARG A 101 1.49 7.93 0.79
CA ARG A 101 2.41 7.04 0.09
C ARG A 101 1.61 5.95 -0.59
N GLY A 102 2.00 5.64 -1.81
CA GLY A 102 1.27 4.71 -2.66
C GLY A 102 2.16 3.74 -3.40
N GLU A 103 1.54 2.69 -3.90
CA GLU A 103 2.09 1.72 -4.82
C GLU A 103 1.15 1.65 -6.03
N ILE A 104 1.66 1.99 -7.21
CA ILE A 104 0.91 1.93 -8.47
C ILE A 104 0.79 0.47 -8.88
N LEU A 105 -0.44 -0.05 -8.93
CA LEU A 105 -0.75 -1.45 -9.17
C LEU A 105 -1.05 -1.75 -10.64
N SER A 106 -1.86 -0.90 -11.27
CA SER A 106 -2.30 -1.11 -12.65
C SER A 106 -2.79 0.17 -13.29
N HIS A 107 -2.76 0.21 -14.62
CA HIS A 107 -3.45 1.22 -15.39
C HIS A 107 -4.96 0.88 -15.43
N VAL A 108 -5.81 1.89 -15.31
CA VAL A 108 -7.26 1.73 -15.42
C VAL A 108 -7.71 2.41 -16.71
N ALA A 109 -7.69 1.65 -17.80
CA ALA A 109 -8.31 2.10 -19.04
C ALA A 109 -9.84 2.01 -18.89
N ARG A 110 -10.56 3.09 -19.17
CA ARG A 110 -12.00 3.02 -19.47
C ARG A 110 -12.16 2.84 -20.96
N GLU A 111 -13.14 2.04 -21.39
CA GLU A 111 -13.42 1.88 -22.82
C GLU A 111 -13.66 3.24 -23.48
N GLY A 112 -12.92 3.53 -24.55
CA GLY A 112 -13.03 4.77 -25.32
C GLY A 112 -12.20 5.95 -24.83
N GLU A 113 -11.57 5.88 -23.65
CA GLU A 113 -10.75 6.98 -23.12
C GLU A 113 -9.43 6.47 -22.51
N ASN A 114 -8.32 6.94 -23.08
CA ASN A 114 -6.98 6.73 -22.54
C ASN A 114 -6.75 7.71 -21.37
N ASN A 115 -7.63 7.64 -20.38
CA ASN A 115 -7.53 8.45 -19.18
C ASN A 115 -6.32 7.92 -18.42
N GLY A 116 -5.32 8.77 -18.17
CA GLY A 116 -4.09 8.42 -17.45
C GLY A 116 -4.35 8.13 -15.97
N ASN A 117 -5.33 7.28 -15.67
CA ASN A 117 -5.75 6.89 -14.35
C ASN A 117 -5.10 5.57 -13.99
N PHE A 118 -4.66 5.48 -12.73
CA PHE A 118 -4.00 4.31 -12.20
C PHE A 118 -4.68 3.86 -10.92
N MET A 119 -4.75 2.55 -10.73
CA MET A 119 -5.08 1.96 -9.45
C MET A 119 -3.83 2.07 -8.57
N VAL A 120 -3.96 2.75 -7.43
CA VAL A 120 -2.89 2.97 -6.47
C VAL A 120 -3.33 2.41 -5.12
N ARG A 121 -2.50 1.55 -4.51
CA ARG A 121 -2.68 1.12 -3.13
C ARG A 121 -2.01 2.11 -2.21
N LEU A 122 -2.76 2.68 -1.27
CA LEU A 122 -2.24 3.53 -0.21
C LEU A 122 -1.57 2.61 0.82
N ILE A 123 -0.23 2.57 0.82
CA ILE A 123 0.54 1.53 1.53
C ILE A 123 0.40 1.59 3.05
N ASP A 124 -0.04 2.73 3.58
CA ASP A 124 -0.18 3.01 5.00
C ASP A 124 -1.60 2.74 5.53
N THR A 125 -2.54 2.43 4.63
CA THR A 125 -3.93 2.07 4.99
C THR A 125 -4.42 0.79 4.33
N GLY A 126 -3.77 0.33 3.26
CA GLY A 126 -4.18 -0.84 2.47
C GLY A 126 -5.26 -0.55 1.45
N ARG A 127 -5.92 0.61 1.55
CA ARG A 127 -6.99 1.06 0.65
C ARG A 127 -6.46 1.23 -0.77
N CYS A 128 -7.26 0.86 -1.75
CA CYS A 128 -6.96 1.10 -3.16
C CYS A 128 -7.80 2.27 -3.70
N GLU A 129 -7.19 3.13 -4.49
CA GLU A 129 -7.81 4.33 -5.07
C GLU A 129 -7.50 4.42 -6.56
N ILE A 130 -8.42 4.95 -7.35
CA ILE A 130 -8.17 5.29 -8.75
C ILE A 130 -7.74 6.76 -8.80
N ILE A 131 -6.49 7.01 -9.22
CA ILE A 131 -5.87 8.33 -9.17
C ILE A 131 -5.39 8.73 -10.56
N ASP A 132 -5.68 9.98 -10.96
CA ASP A 132 -5.16 10.58 -12.19
C ASP A 132 -3.64 10.80 -12.09
N LEU A 133 -2.91 10.54 -13.17
CA LEU A 133 -1.46 10.68 -13.27
C LEU A 133 -0.95 12.04 -12.77
N LYS A 134 -1.71 13.12 -12.98
CA LYS A 134 -1.35 14.48 -12.52
C LYS A 134 -1.30 14.61 -11.00
N SER A 135 -1.94 13.68 -10.28
CA SER A 135 -1.96 13.59 -8.82
C SER A 135 -1.02 12.51 -8.28
N ILE A 136 -0.17 11.94 -9.14
CA ILE A 136 0.83 10.92 -8.79
C ILE A 136 2.24 11.50 -9.03
N PHE A 137 3.03 11.49 -7.98
CA PHE A 137 4.36 12.07 -7.95
C PHE A 137 5.41 11.03 -7.62
N LYS A 138 6.62 11.23 -8.14
CA LYS A 138 7.79 10.44 -7.80
C LYS A 138 8.12 10.64 -6.31
N PRO A 139 8.28 9.56 -5.54
CA PRO A 139 8.64 9.67 -4.13
C PRO A 139 10.10 10.12 -4.00
N LEU A 140 10.40 10.91 -2.97
CA LEU A 140 11.79 11.08 -2.53
C LEU A 140 12.26 9.81 -1.82
N GLU A 141 13.55 9.47 -1.98
CA GLU A 141 14.16 8.26 -1.41
C GLU A 141 13.89 8.12 0.10
N LYS A 142 14.06 9.20 0.86
CA LYS A 142 13.77 9.27 2.30
C LYS A 142 12.35 8.85 2.69
N PHE A 143 11.38 8.94 1.78
CA PHE A 143 10.01 8.52 2.05
C PHE A 143 9.80 7.04 1.79
N ILE A 144 10.57 6.45 0.87
CA ILE A 144 10.59 5.02 0.54
C ILE A 144 11.21 4.21 1.69
N GLU A 145 12.25 4.77 2.34
CA GLU A 145 12.96 4.14 3.45
C GLU A 145 12.12 3.99 4.73
N VAL A 146 11.03 4.76 4.87
CA VAL A 146 10.16 4.65 6.04
C VAL A 146 9.31 3.39 5.93
N ASP A 147 9.29 2.59 6.99
CA ASP A 147 8.47 1.37 7.03
C ASP A 147 6.98 1.67 6.78
N ARG A 148 6.30 0.73 6.11
CA ARG A 148 4.85 0.78 5.92
C ARG A 148 4.13 0.59 7.25
N LEU A 149 2.98 1.25 7.42
CA LEU A 149 2.20 1.15 8.67
C LEU A 149 1.34 -0.11 8.75
N VAL A 150 0.84 -0.59 7.61
CA VAL A 150 -0.10 -1.71 7.57
C VAL A 150 0.44 -2.89 6.77
N TYR A 151 -0.05 -4.07 7.12
CA TYR A 151 0.34 -5.33 6.50
C TYR A 151 -0.89 -6.14 6.14
N GLN A 152 -0.83 -6.83 5.00
CA GLN A 152 -1.87 -7.74 4.58
C GLN A 152 -1.78 -9.04 5.37
N ILE A 153 -2.89 -9.46 5.95
CA ILE A 153 -3.05 -10.69 6.71
C ILE A 153 -4.19 -11.47 6.06
N ASN A 154 -3.90 -12.68 5.60
CA ASN A 154 -4.95 -13.58 5.12
C ASN A 154 -5.67 -14.15 6.33
N LEU A 155 -7.00 -14.10 6.30
CA LEU A 155 -7.81 -14.75 7.31
C LEU A 155 -7.93 -16.22 6.94
N GLU A 156 -7.44 -17.09 7.82
CA GLU A 156 -7.78 -18.51 7.76
C GLU A 156 -9.24 -18.63 8.19
N THR A 157 -10.12 -18.92 7.25
CA THR A 157 -11.45 -19.42 7.58
C THR A 157 -11.29 -20.92 7.74
N ASP A 158 -11.33 -21.41 8.97
CA ASP A 158 -11.79 -22.78 9.16
C ASP A 158 -13.16 -22.85 8.50
N GLU A 159 -13.33 -23.77 7.55
CA GLU A 159 -14.66 -24.08 7.03
C GLU A 159 -15.51 -24.43 8.25
N ILE A 160 -16.37 -23.50 8.69
CA ILE A 160 -17.50 -23.86 9.52
C ILE A 160 -18.30 -24.75 8.59
N ALA A 161 -18.12 -26.07 8.75
CA ALA A 161 -19.05 -27.05 8.24
C ALA A 161 -20.42 -26.59 8.71
N LEU A 162 -21.16 -25.94 7.80
CA LEU A 162 -22.58 -25.76 7.94
C LEU A 162 -23.13 -27.18 7.80
N ASP A 163 -23.09 -27.91 8.89
CA ASP A 163 -23.88 -29.11 9.09
C ASP A 163 -25.34 -28.66 8.90
N ASN A 164 -25.84 -28.87 7.68
CA ASN A 164 -27.26 -28.79 7.39
C ASN A 164 -27.96 -29.84 8.27
N GLN A 165 -28.51 -29.40 9.39
CA GLN A 165 -29.54 -30.12 10.14
C GLN A 165 -30.91 -29.80 9.57
#